data_AF-A0A538TWM9-F1
#
_entry.id   AF-A0A538TWM9-F1
#
_cell.length_a   1.000
_cell.length_b   1.000
_cell.length_c   1.000
_cell.angle_alpha   90.00
_cell.angle_beta   90.00
_cell.angle_gamma   90.00
#
_symmetry.space_group_name_H-M   'P 1'
#
loop_
_entity.id
_entity.type
_entity.pdbx_description
1 polymer ?
#
loop_
_entity_poly.entity_id
_entity_poly.type
_entity_poly.pdbx_seq_one_letter_code
_entity_poly.pdbx_strand_id
1 'polypeptide(L)'
;MSTFLHSGSGRPSRRDRGFTLVETMVTLLVMAVVMVVIMSIVYAISRNKAATANRIESSQGARVAIDLMSKDLRSAGYGVDRDSPSQPPIAYVDSVQVLINEDLQPFPDTTSILWVVQPGTPQAYNPAGNPKPFQFAGTAWTPSRKFLTGAETIRWTLDVNNDGVIDANDIAGTDAAKTQNPN
;
A
#
# COMPACT_ATOMS: atom_id res chain seq x y z
N MET A 1 20.85 41.06 -92.36
CA MET A 1 22.12 41.48 -91.72
C MET A 1 21.87 41.53 -90.22
N SER A 2 22.75 40.88 -89.44
CA SER A 2 22.81 40.69 -87.97
C SER A 2 21.57 40.05 -87.29
N THR A 3 21.61 38.81 -86.81
CA THR A 3 22.40 38.26 -85.67
C THR A 3 22.02 38.89 -84.34
N PHE A 4 21.24 38.16 -83.52
CA PHE A 4 21.35 38.19 -82.07
C PHE A 4 21.10 36.79 -81.51
N LEU A 5 22.19 36.14 -81.14
CA LEU A 5 22.24 34.86 -80.43
C LEU A 5 21.87 35.11 -78.96
N HIS A 6 20.83 34.45 -78.45
CA HIS A 6 20.55 34.41 -77.02
C HIS A 6 21.45 33.33 -76.39
N SER A 7 22.51 33.77 -75.73
CA SER A 7 23.45 32.93 -74.99
C SER A 7 22.76 32.33 -73.76
N GLY A 8 22.37 31.06 -73.83
CA GLY A 8 21.94 30.27 -72.68
C GLY A 8 23.10 30.08 -71.71
N SER A 9 23.12 30.86 -70.63
CA SER A 9 24.02 30.65 -69.50
C SER A 9 23.54 29.45 -68.68
N GLY A 10 23.99 28.27 -69.06
CA GLY A 10 23.83 27.07 -68.23
C GLY A 10 24.54 27.27 -66.90
N ARG A 11 23.77 27.47 -65.83
CA ARG A 11 24.30 27.39 -64.46
C ARG A 11 24.85 25.98 -64.26
N PRO A 12 26.09 25.79 -63.75
CA PRO A 12 26.60 24.46 -63.49
C PRO A 12 25.67 23.77 -62.49
N SER A 13 25.08 22.65 -62.92
CA SER A 13 24.32 21.79 -62.02
C SER A 13 25.29 21.32 -60.94
N ARG A 14 25.03 21.73 -59.70
CA ARG A 14 25.69 21.18 -58.54
C ARG A 14 25.37 19.70 -58.57
N ARG A 15 26.37 18.86 -58.85
CA ARG A 15 26.20 17.40 -58.78
C ARG A 15 25.95 17.06 -57.33
N ASP A 16 24.69 16.88 -56.97
CA ASP A 16 24.31 16.28 -55.70
C ASP A 16 24.86 14.86 -55.71
N ARG A 17 25.93 14.65 -54.94
CA ARG A 17 26.56 13.34 -54.78
C ARG A 17 25.64 12.53 -53.86
N GLY A 18 25.10 11.43 -54.38
CA GLY A 18 24.38 10.45 -53.56
C GLY A 18 25.29 9.80 -52.53
N PHE A 19 24.69 9.35 -51.42
CA PHE A 19 25.39 8.62 -50.37
C PHE A 19 25.98 7.31 -50.90
N THR A 20 27.18 6.97 -50.44
CA THR A 20 27.80 5.69 -50.79
C THR A 20 27.22 4.56 -49.96
N LEU A 21 27.23 3.33 -50.49
CA LEU A 21 26.81 2.12 -49.77
C LEU A 21 27.58 1.92 -48.46
N VAL A 22 28.88 2.27 -48.45
CA VAL A 22 29.72 2.17 -47.25
C VAL A 22 29.26 3.15 -46.18
N GLU A 23 28.90 4.37 -46.57
CA GLU A 23 28.45 5.42 -45.65
C GLU A 23 27.09 5.09 -45.02
N THR A 24 26.18 4.46 -45.77
CA THR A 24 24.92 3.96 -45.19
C THR A 24 25.15 2.78 -44.24
N MET A 25 26.10 1.88 -44.52
CA MET A 25 26.44 0.80 -43.58
C MET A 25 27.06 1.34 -42.28
N VAL A 26 27.96 2.31 -42.36
CA VAL A 26 28.60 2.91 -41.17
C VAL A 26 27.57 3.66 -40.32
N THR A 27 26.69 4.42 -40.94
CA THR A 27 25.63 5.15 -40.20
C THR A 27 24.65 4.21 -39.51
N LEU A 28 24.23 3.12 -40.16
CA LEU A 28 23.41 2.08 -39.53
C LEU A 28 24.11 1.41 -38.35
N LEU A 29 25.41 1.12 -38.48
CA LEU A 29 26.19 0.52 -37.40
C LEU A 29 26.28 1.46 -36.19
N VAL A 30 26.61 2.73 -36.42
CA VAL A 30 26.67 3.74 -35.34
C VAL A 30 25.29 3.91 -34.70
N MET A 31 24.22 3.98 -35.49
CA MET A 31 22.85 4.09 -34.98
C MET A 31 22.45 2.87 -34.14
N ALA A 32 22.82 1.66 -34.55
CA ALA A 32 22.57 0.43 -33.79
C ALA A 32 23.28 0.47 -32.42
N VAL A 33 24.56 0.88 -32.38
CA VAL A 33 25.31 1.02 -31.12
C VAL A 33 24.66 2.06 -30.20
N VAL A 34 24.29 3.22 -30.74
CA VAL A 34 23.61 4.29 -29.98
C VAL A 34 22.27 3.79 -29.42
N MET A 35 21.49 3.05 -30.21
CA MET A 35 20.23 2.47 -29.76
C MET A 35 20.42 1.51 -28.60
N VAL A 36 21.43 0.63 -28.64
CA VAL A 36 21.74 -0.28 -27.52
C VAL A 36 22.03 0.50 -26.23
N VAL A 37 22.82 1.58 -26.32
CA VAL A 37 23.13 2.43 -25.16
C VAL A 37 21.88 3.11 -24.62
N ILE A 38 21.06 3.74 -25.47
CA ILE A 38 19.82 4.39 -25.05
C ILE A 38 18.86 3.38 -24.41
N MET A 39 18.70 2.21 -25.02
CA MET A 39 17.82 1.15 -24.51
C MET A 39 18.26 0.71 -23.12
N SER A 40 19.56 0.55 -22.89
CA SER A 40 20.10 0.19 -21.58
C SER A 40 19.76 1.21 -20.49
N ILE A 41 19.85 2.50 -20.82
CA ILE A 41 19.51 3.61 -19.92
C ILE A 41 17.99 3.61 -19.63
N VAL A 42 17.16 3.47 -20.66
CA VAL A 42 15.70 3.41 -20.50
C VAL A 42 15.29 2.23 -19.63
N TYR A 43 15.89 1.06 -19.80
CA TYR A 43 15.63 -0.10 -18.94
C TYR A 43 16.06 0.15 -17.49
N ALA A 44 17.20 0.80 -17.27
CA ALA A 44 17.64 1.17 -15.93
C ALA A 44 16.65 2.16 -15.27
N ILE A 45 16.24 3.19 -16.00
CA ILE A 45 15.25 4.18 -15.53
C ILE A 45 13.92 3.51 -15.21
N SER A 46 13.43 2.61 -16.07
CA SER A 46 12.16 1.92 -15.88
C SER A 46 12.15 1.07 -14.60
N ARG A 47 13.21 0.30 -14.35
CA ARG A 47 13.34 -0.50 -13.11
C ARG A 47 13.41 0.38 -11.87
N ASN A 48 14.19 1.45 -11.92
CA ASN A 48 14.34 2.39 -10.80
C ASN A 48 13.03 3.12 -10.50
N LYS A 49 12.28 3.50 -11.54
CA LYS A 49 10.95 4.11 -11.39
C LYS A 49 9.98 3.17 -10.68
N ALA A 50 9.91 1.90 -11.09
CA ALA A 50 9.03 0.92 -10.46
C ALA A 50 9.40 0.68 -8.98
N ALA A 51 10.68 0.49 -8.67
CA ALA A 51 11.13 0.31 -7.29
C ALA A 51 10.86 1.54 -6.40
N THR A 52 11.08 2.73 -6.95
CA THR A 52 10.84 4.00 -6.24
C THR A 52 9.34 4.22 -6.01
N ALA A 53 8.51 3.97 -7.02
CA ALA A 53 7.05 4.08 -6.92
C ALA A 53 6.50 3.15 -5.83
N ASN A 54 6.87 1.87 -5.85
CA ASN A 54 6.46 0.90 -4.84
C ASN A 54 6.87 1.33 -3.41
N ARG A 55 8.08 1.88 -3.25
CA ARG A 55 8.55 2.39 -1.96
C ARG A 55 7.76 3.61 -1.49
N ILE A 56 7.42 4.52 -2.40
CA ILE A 56 6.61 5.69 -2.10
C ILE A 56 5.20 5.24 -1.68
N GLU A 57 4.55 4.39 -2.45
CA GLU A 57 3.21 3.87 -2.17
C GLU A 57 3.16 3.14 -0.83
N SER A 58 4.12 2.24 -0.57
CA SER A 58 4.24 1.55 0.72
C SER A 58 4.42 2.53 1.88
N SER A 59 5.28 3.56 1.74
CA SER A 59 5.48 4.57 2.79
C SER A 59 4.26 5.44 3.04
N GLN A 60 3.47 5.72 2.00
CA GLN A 60 2.21 6.47 2.13
C GLN A 60 1.16 5.62 2.84
N GLY A 61 1.00 4.35 2.44
CA GLY A 61 0.11 3.41 3.12
C GLY A 61 0.46 3.24 4.59
N ALA A 62 1.75 3.07 4.92
CA ALA A 62 2.22 2.96 6.30
C ALA A 62 1.92 4.22 7.12
N ARG A 63 2.07 5.42 6.55
CA ARG A 63 1.72 6.68 7.23
C ARG A 63 0.24 6.78 7.54
N VAL A 64 -0.63 6.39 6.60
CA VAL A 64 -2.08 6.36 6.81
C VAL A 64 -2.43 5.34 7.90
N ALA A 65 -1.86 4.15 7.85
CA ALA A 65 -2.10 3.12 8.87
C ALA A 65 -1.67 3.57 10.29
N ILE A 66 -0.50 4.23 10.40
CA ILE A 66 -0.03 4.78 11.69
C ILE A 66 -0.94 5.91 12.18
N ASP A 67 -1.47 6.77 11.29
CA ASP A 67 -2.39 7.84 11.69
C ASP A 67 -3.72 7.26 12.22
N LEU A 68 -4.27 6.25 11.55
CA LEU A 68 -5.46 5.53 12.01
C LEU A 68 -5.21 4.84 13.35
N MET A 69 -4.10 4.09 13.48
CA MET A 69 -3.74 3.46 14.75
C MET A 69 -3.51 4.48 15.86
N SER A 70 -2.92 5.64 15.54
CA SER A 70 -2.73 6.73 16.51
C SER A 70 -4.04 7.36 16.96
N LYS A 71 -5.01 7.47 16.06
CA LYS A 71 -6.37 7.93 16.39
C LYS A 71 -7.01 6.96 17.37
N ASP A 72 -7.02 5.67 17.05
CA ASP A 72 -7.60 4.60 17.86
C ASP A 72 -6.90 4.48 19.23
N LEU A 73 -5.56 4.60 19.27
CA LEU A 73 -4.81 4.65 20.52
C LEU A 73 -5.17 5.84 21.40
N ARG A 74 -5.57 6.98 20.82
CA ARG A 74 -6.03 8.15 21.58
C ARG A 74 -7.47 8.00 22.09
N SER A 75 -8.31 7.23 21.40
CA SER A 75 -9.67 6.87 21.84
C SER A 75 -9.74 5.59 22.66
N ALA A 76 -8.63 4.88 22.84
CA ALA A 76 -8.54 3.70 23.69
C ALA A 76 -9.13 3.94 25.08
N GLY A 77 -10.05 3.06 25.50
CA GLY A 77 -10.76 3.17 26.77
C GLY A 77 -12.00 4.06 26.73
N TYR A 78 -12.31 4.69 25.61
CA TYR A 78 -13.58 5.37 25.43
C TYR A 78 -14.73 4.34 25.39
N GLY A 79 -15.82 4.62 26.12
CA GLY A 79 -16.99 3.73 26.17
C GLY A 79 -16.78 2.36 26.83
N VAL A 80 -15.62 2.05 27.42
CA VAL A 80 -15.35 0.72 28.00
C VAL A 80 -16.01 0.49 29.35
N ASP A 81 -16.28 -0.77 29.68
CA ASP A 81 -16.84 -1.18 30.98
C ASP A 81 -15.85 -0.91 32.12
N ARG A 82 -16.27 -0.12 33.10
CA ARG A 82 -15.45 0.25 34.27
C ARG A 82 -15.74 -0.62 35.48
N ASP A 83 -16.81 -1.41 35.44
CA ASP A 83 -17.21 -2.24 36.55
C ASP A 83 -16.39 -3.53 36.59
N SER A 84 -16.19 -4.10 37.78
CA SER A 84 -15.25 -5.21 37.97
C SER A 84 -15.71 -6.52 37.29
N PRO A 85 -14.85 -7.21 36.52
CA PRO A 85 -13.53 -6.76 36.04
C PRO A 85 -13.68 -5.71 34.93
N SER A 86 -12.95 -4.60 35.04
CA SER A 86 -12.99 -3.53 34.04
C SER A 86 -12.41 -4.00 32.70
N GLN A 87 -13.02 -3.58 31.61
CA GLN A 87 -12.49 -3.75 30.27
C GLN A 87 -11.25 -2.85 30.10
N PRO A 88 -10.05 -3.41 29.88
CA PRO A 88 -8.84 -2.61 29.78
C PRO A 88 -8.79 -1.84 28.46
N PRO A 89 -8.31 -0.58 28.42
CA PRO A 89 -8.15 0.17 27.17
C PRO A 89 -7.24 -0.52 26.14
N ILE A 90 -6.15 -1.12 26.61
CA ILE A 90 -5.26 -1.97 25.80
C ILE A 90 -5.43 -3.40 26.29
N ALA A 91 -6.01 -4.25 25.45
CA ALA A 91 -6.42 -5.60 25.82
C ALA A 91 -5.27 -6.61 25.72
N TYR A 92 -4.46 -6.50 24.67
CA TYR A 92 -3.37 -7.42 24.37
C TYR A 92 -2.33 -6.75 23.47
N VAL A 93 -1.06 -7.12 23.67
CA VAL A 93 0.07 -6.69 22.84
C VAL A 93 0.97 -7.90 22.61
N ASP A 94 1.37 -8.06 21.35
CA ASP A 94 2.28 -9.11 20.89
C ASP A 94 3.27 -8.54 19.86
N SER A 95 4.16 -9.36 19.32
CA SER A 95 5.14 -8.94 18.31
C SER A 95 4.51 -8.45 17.00
N VAL A 96 3.31 -8.94 16.64
CA VAL A 96 2.66 -8.65 15.36
C VAL A 96 1.23 -8.12 15.51
N GLN A 97 0.72 -7.98 16.74
CA GLN A 97 -0.65 -7.50 16.95
C GLN A 97 -0.80 -6.67 18.22
N VAL A 98 -1.76 -5.76 18.19
CA VAL A 98 -2.23 -4.99 19.34
C VAL A 98 -3.75 -4.98 19.31
N LEU A 99 -4.37 -5.29 20.45
CA LEU A 99 -5.82 -5.21 20.64
C LEU A 99 -6.14 -4.03 21.54
N ILE A 100 -7.02 -3.16 21.06
CA ILE A 100 -7.47 -1.95 21.73
C ILE A 100 -8.97 -2.08 21.97
N ASN A 101 -9.45 -1.62 23.12
CA ASN A 101 -10.87 -1.50 23.38
C ASN A 101 -11.27 -0.03 23.30
N GLU A 102 -12.22 0.28 22.45
CA GLU A 102 -12.77 1.61 22.25
C GLU A 102 -14.17 1.52 21.67
N ASP A 103 -14.97 2.57 21.83
CA ASP A 103 -16.27 2.71 21.18
C ASP A 103 -16.09 3.57 19.91
N LEU A 104 -15.89 2.88 18.78
CA LEU A 104 -15.62 3.51 17.47
C LEU A 104 -16.92 3.92 16.77
N GLN A 105 -18.04 3.28 17.11
CA GLN A 105 -19.35 3.53 16.53
C GLN A 105 -20.40 3.83 17.63
N PRO A 106 -20.34 5.03 18.23
CA PRO A 106 -21.11 5.39 19.44
C PRO A 106 -22.63 5.54 19.23
N PHE A 107 -23.15 5.30 18.02
CA PHE A 107 -24.56 5.52 17.74
C PHE A 107 -25.19 4.49 16.79
N PRO A 108 -26.31 3.85 17.19
CA PRO A 108 -26.92 3.86 18.52
C PRO A 108 -26.19 2.91 19.47
N ASP A 109 -25.60 3.42 20.56
CA ASP A 109 -24.95 2.60 21.61
C ASP A 109 -25.96 1.91 22.55
N THR A 110 -27.21 2.37 22.55
CA THR A 110 -28.30 1.67 23.23
C THR A 110 -29.53 1.53 22.35
N THR A 111 -30.16 0.36 22.41
CA THR A 111 -31.46 0.09 21.82
C THR A 111 -32.44 -0.23 22.94
N SER A 112 -33.71 0.17 22.78
CA SER A 112 -34.77 -0.16 23.73
C SER A 112 -35.75 -1.14 23.09
N ILE A 113 -35.86 -2.33 23.68
CA ILE A 113 -36.85 -3.34 23.29
C ILE A 113 -37.64 -3.70 24.53
N LEU A 114 -38.96 -3.48 24.51
CA LEU A 114 -39.88 -3.83 25.60
C LEU A 114 -39.38 -3.35 26.99
N TRP A 115 -39.06 -2.05 27.12
CA TRP A 115 -38.58 -1.43 28.37
C TRP A 115 -37.23 -1.94 28.89
N VAL A 116 -36.53 -2.78 28.14
CA VAL A 116 -35.15 -3.19 28.42
C VAL A 116 -34.22 -2.39 27.54
N VAL A 117 -33.30 -1.66 28.17
CA VAL A 117 -32.19 -0.98 27.47
C VAL A 117 -31.09 -2.03 27.25
N GLN A 118 -30.74 -2.24 25.99
CA GLN A 118 -29.68 -3.16 25.57
C GLN A 118 -28.57 -2.39 24.88
N PRO A 119 -27.31 -2.88 24.94
CA PRO A 119 -26.23 -2.31 24.15
C PRO A 119 -26.57 -2.46 22.67
N GLY A 120 -26.42 -1.38 21.92
CA GLY A 120 -26.64 -1.34 20.48
C GLY A 120 -25.56 -2.10 19.72
N THR A 121 -25.48 -1.88 18.41
CA THR A 121 -24.48 -2.52 17.56
C THR A 121 -23.51 -1.46 17.05
N PRO A 122 -22.20 -1.73 17.06
CA PRO A 122 -21.56 -3.00 17.41
C PRO A 122 -21.54 -3.29 18.92
N GLN A 123 -21.31 -4.56 19.28
CA GLN A 123 -21.23 -5.00 20.67
C GLN A 123 -19.81 -5.44 21.02
N ALA A 124 -19.45 -5.29 22.29
CA ALA A 124 -18.21 -5.85 22.84
C ALA A 124 -18.04 -7.34 22.51
N TYR A 125 -16.77 -7.74 22.36
CA TYR A 125 -16.40 -9.11 22.01
C TYR A 125 -17.01 -10.13 22.98
N ASN A 126 -17.66 -11.15 22.41
CA ASN A 126 -18.23 -12.26 23.18
C ASN A 126 -17.28 -13.47 23.16
N PRO A 127 -16.58 -13.77 24.28
CA PRO A 127 -15.64 -14.90 24.33
C PRO A 127 -16.31 -16.27 24.19
N ALA A 128 -17.61 -16.36 24.51
CA ALA A 128 -18.40 -17.59 24.35
C ALA A 128 -19.06 -17.71 22.96
N GLY A 129 -18.89 -16.72 22.08
CA GLY A 129 -19.44 -16.75 20.73
C GLY A 129 -18.74 -17.80 19.85
N ASN A 130 -19.52 -18.60 19.14
CA ASN A 130 -19.01 -19.56 18.16
C ASN A 130 -19.74 -19.38 16.81
N PRO A 131 -19.03 -19.19 15.68
CA PRO A 131 -17.58 -19.06 15.55
C PRO A 131 -17.03 -17.78 16.17
N LYS A 132 -15.77 -17.80 16.59
CA LYS A 132 -15.04 -16.56 16.89
C LYS A 132 -15.03 -15.71 15.62
N PRO A 133 -15.25 -14.39 15.70
CA PRO A 133 -15.09 -13.50 14.55
C PRO A 133 -13.72 -13.73 13.89
N PHE A 134 -13.70 -13.77 12.56
CA PHE A 134 -12.49 -14.04 11.76
C PHE A 134 -11.30 -13.17 12.16
N GLN A 135 -11.56 -11.90 12.51
CA GLN A 135 -10.61 -10.94 13.06
C GLN A 135 -10.03 -11.27 14.45
N PHE A 136 -10.29 -12.45 15.02
CA PHE A 136 -9.67 -12.94 16.25
C PHE A 136 -9.17 -14.38 16.13
N ALA A 137 -9.07 -14.94 14.93
CA ALA A 137 -8.37 -16.20 14.73
C ALA A 137 -6.86 -16.02 14.98
N GLY A 138 -6.22 -17.00 15.63
CA GLY A 138 -4.78 -16.98 15.94
C GLY A 138 -4.36 -16.16 17.17
N THR A 139 -5.24 -15.39 17.81
CA THR A 139 -4.89 -14.68 19.07
C THR A 139 -5.07 -15.58 20.29
N ALA A 140 -4.10 -15.54 21.21
CA ALA A 140 -4.20 -16.21 22.51
C ALA A 140 -5.11 -15.44 23.49
N TRP A 141 -5.42 -14.18 23.19
CA TRP A 141 -6.21 -13.33 24.05
C TRP A 141 -7.70 -13.68 24.00
N THR A 142 -8.32 -13.70 25.18
CA THR A 142 -9.76 -13.83 25.35
C THR A 142 -10.16 -13.07 26.62
N PRO A 143 -11.19 -12.21 26.58
CA PRO A 143 -11.68 -11.58 27.80
C PRO A 143 -12.36 -12.62 28.70
N SER A 144 -12.42 -12.32 29.99
CA SER A 144 -13.03 -13.18 31.00
C SER A 144 -14.56 -13.25 30.93
N ARG A 145 -15.19 -12.23 30.32
CA ARG A 145 -16.64 -12.11 30.12
C ARG A 145 -16.94 -11.28 28.87
N LYS A 146 -18.20 -11.31 28.42
CA LYS A 146 -18.72 -10.31 27.49
C LYS A 146 -18.99 -9.01 28.26
N PHE A 147 -18.45 -7.89 27.78
CA PHE A 147 -18.69 -6.55 28.34
C PHE A 147 -20.02 -5.97 27.85
N LEU A 148 -20.52 -4.96 28.56
CA LEU A 148 -21.88 -4.44 28.36
C LEU A 148 -21.95 -3.07 27.69
N THR A 149 -20.85 -2.34 27.56
CA THR A 149 -20.87 -0.91 27.23
C THR A 149 -20.72 -0.59 25.74
N GLY A 150 -21.02 -1.54 24.84
CA GLY A 150 -20.89 -1.35 23.40
C GLY A 150 -19.45 -1.38 22.87
N ALA A 151 -18.48 -0.88 23.63
CA ALA A 151 -17.07 -0.77 23.25
C ALA A 151 -16.51 -2.03 22.59
N GLU A 152 -16.08 -1.87 21.34
CA GLU A 152 -15.54 -2.92 20.52
C GLU A 152 -14.09 -3.24 20.89
N THR A 153 -13.65 -4.42 20.48
CA THR A 153 -12.23 -4.74 20.46
C THR A 153 -11.75 -4.57 19.02
N ILE A 154 -10.82 -3.63 18.81
CA ILE A 154 -10.16 -3.38 17.53
C ILE A 154 -8.82 -4.10 17.53
N ARG A 155 -8.55 -4.90 16.48
CA ARG A 155 -7.29 -5.62 16.29
C ARG A 155 -6.47 -4.96 15.20
N TRP A 156 -5.35 -4.38 15.58
CA TRP A 156 -4.28 -4.00 14.65
C TRP A 156 -3.32 -5.17 14.52
N THR A 157 -3.03 -5.61 13.29
CA THR A 157 -2.13 -6.74 13.04
C THR A 157 -1.27 -6.52 11.80
N LEU A 158 -0.09 -7.12 11.80
CA LEU A 158 0.76 -7.28 10.63
C LEU A 158 0.47 -8.64 9.99
N ASP A 159 -0.78 -8.86 9.56
CA ASP A 159 -1.19 -10.05 8.80
C ASP A 159 -0.79 -9.83 7.33
N VAL A 160 0.42 -10.30 6.97
CA VAL A 160 1.04 -9.96 5.68
C VAL A 160 0.42 -10.76 4.53
N ASN A 161 -0.09 -11.95 4.81
CA ASN A 161 -0.73 -12.81 3.80
C ASN A 161 -2.26 -12.61 3.73
N ASN A 162 -2.83 -11.81 4.64
CA ASN A 162 -4.24 -11.46 4.77
C ASN A 162 -5.16 -12.69 4.81
N ASP A 163 -4.74 -13.74 5.50
CA ASP A 163 -5.51 -14.97 5.68
C ASP A 163 -6.37 -14.97 6.97
N GLY A 164 -6.26 -13.91 7.78
CA GLY A 164 -6.99 -13.67 9.01
C GLY A 164 -6.47 -14.42 10.22
N VAL A 165 -5.47 -15.28 10.05
CA VAL A 165 -4.79 -16.04 11.10
C VAL A 165 -3.46 -15.40 11.40
N ILE A 166 -3.25 -15.03 12.65
CA ILE A 166 -1.96 -14.46 13.08
C ILE A 166 -1.01 -15.60 13.43
N ASP A 167 0.00 -15.84 12.60
CA ASP A 167 0.96 -16.93 12.80
C ASP A 167 2.39 -16.61 12.30
N ALA A 168 3.27 -17.62 12.27
CA ALA A 168 4.66 -17.45 11.88
C ALA A 168 4.85 -17.05 10.40
N ASN A 169 3.85 -17.29 9.55
CA ASN A 169 3.89 -16.94 8.13
C ASN A 169 3.79 -15.44 7.90
N ASP A 170 3.23 -14.69 8.86
CA ASP A 170 3.16 -13.23 8.85
C ASP A 170 4.53 -12.56 8.99
N ILE A 171 5.42 -13.20 9.74
CA ILE A 171 6.77 -12.68 10.01
C ILE A 171 7.69 -12.95 8.81
N ALA A 172 7.41 -14.00 8.05
CA ALA A 172 8.21 -14.46 6.90
C ALA A 172 7.69 -13.93 5.53
N GLY A 173 6.72 -13.02 5.53
CA GLY A 173 6.03 -12.55 4.33
C GLY A 173 6.94 -11.86 3.30
N THR A 174 6.65 -12.09 2.02
CA THR A 174 7.47 -11.60 0.89
C THR A 174 7.60 -10.09 0.79
N ASP A 175 6.67 -9.33 1.40
CA ASP A 175 6.66 -7.87 1.33
C ASP A 175 7.61 -7.21 2.32
N ALA A 176 7.80 -7.79 3.51
CA ALA A 176 8.81 -7.33 4.47
C ALA A 176 10.23 -7.41 3.89
N ALA A 177 10.51 -8.48 3.13
CA ALA A 177 11.78 -8.67 2.44
C ALA A 177 12.02 -7.71 1.26
N LYS A 178 10.98 -7.03 0.75
CA LYS A 178 11.10 -6.04 -0.34
C LYS A 178 11.57 -4.68 0.17
N THR A 179 11.49 -4.43 1.48
CA THR A 179 11.95 -3.19 2.09
C THR A 179 13.26 -3.41 2.83
N GLN A 180 14.31 -2.70 2.40
CA GLN A 180 15.61 -2.76 3.06
C GLN A 180 15.50 -2.10 4.44
N ASN A 181 15.93 -2.79 5.49
CA ASN A 181 15.94 -2.25 6.85
C ASN A 181 16.74 -0.93 6.85
N PRO A 182 16.19 0.19 7.34
CA PRO A 182 17.00 1.39 7.54
C PRO A 182 18.15 1.07 8.49
N ASN A 183 19.38 1.30 8.02
CA ASN A 183 20.61 1.17 8.82
C ASN A 183 20.62 2.13 10.00
#